data_AF-A0A239HIG2-F1
#
_entry.id   AF-A0A239HIG2-F1
#
_cell.length_a   1.000
_cell.length_b   1.000
_cell.length_c   1.000
_cell.angle_alpha   90.00
_cell.angle_beta   90.00
_cell.angle_gamma   90.00
#
_symmetry.space_group_name_H-M   'P 1'
#
loop_
_entity.id
_entity.type
_entity.pdbx_description
1 polymer ?
#
loop_
_entity_poly.entity_id
_entity_poly.type
_entity_poly.pdbx_seq_one_letter_code
_entity_poly.pdbx_strand_id
1 'polypeptide(L)'
;MVDITSRAAAAGIPAEILAEAFAEAYRLGFAAGCEVGYAQAEADMAREWAPMAARVRDLARRPDHAELERRRWGGRRGDFSRPRPGDHPGGPKPWTPARTLVAQF
;
A
#
# COMPACT_ATOMS: atom_id res chain seq x y z
N MET A 1 -45.87 -10.87 9.67
CA MET A 1 -45.22 -11.32 8.43
C MET A 1 -46.25 -11.17 7.32
N VAL A 2 -46.04 -10.24 6.38
CA VAL A 2 -47.04 -9.92 5.35
C VAL A 2 -46.91 -10.93 4.22
N ASP A 3 -47.96 -11.71 3.98
CA ASP A 3 -48.01 -12.65 2.87
C ASP A 3 -48.33 -11.90 1.57
N ILE A 4 -47.33 -11.80 0.70
CA ILE A 4 -47.40 -11.08 -0.57
C ILE A 4 -48.33 -11.81 -1.55
N THR A 5 -48.39 -13.14 -1.45
CA THR A 5 -49.22 -13.99 -2.30
C THR A 5 -50.71 -13.76 -2.05
N SER A 6 -51.14 -13.64 -0.80
CA SER A 6 -52.55 -13.36 -0.48
C SER A 6 -52.99 -11.93 -0.83
N ARG A 7 -52.10 -10.92 -0.79
CA ARG A 7 -52.42 -9.57 -1.30
C ARG A 7 -52.50 -9.52 -2.82
N ALA A 8 -51.63 -10.26 -3.51
CA ALA A 8 -51.63 -10.30 -4.96
C ALA A 8 -52.85 -11.06 -5.52
N ALA A 9 -53.28 -12.13 -4.85
CA ALA A 9 -54.54 -12.81 -5.15
C ALA A 9 -55.76 -11.89 -4.94
N ALA A 10 -55.79 -11.10 -3.86
CA ALA A 10 -56.83 -10.10 -3.62
C ALA A 10 -56.83 -8.95 -4.65
N ALA A 11 -55.69 -8.69 -5.28
CA ALA A 11 -55.54 -7.72 -6.37
C ALA A 11 -55.80 -8.32 -7.77
N GLY A 12 -56.13 -9.61 -7.87
CA GLY A 12 -56.40 -10.30 -9.14
C GLY A 12 -55.16 -10.50 -10.01
N ILE A 13 -53.95 -10.42 -9.44
CA ILE A 13 -52.71 -10.66 -10.18
C ILE A 13 -52.54 -12.18 -10.37
N PRO A 14 -52.42 -12.67 -11.62
CA PRO A 14 -52.15 -14.08 -11.88
C PRO A 14 -50.84 -14.55 -11.23
N ALA A 15 -50.84 -15.78 -10.70
CA ALA A 15 -49.66 -16.38 -10.09
C ALA A 15 -48.47 -16.46 -11.06
N GLU A 16 -48.73 -16.69 -12.34
CA GLU A 16 -47.73 -16.70 -13.41
C GLU A 16 -46.95 -15.38 -13.47
N ILE A 17 -47.67 -14.25 -13.43
CA ILE A 17 -47.07 -12.91 -13.52
C ILE A 17 -46.21 -12.61 -12.29
N LEU A 18 -46.64 -13.06 -11.12
CA LEU A 18 -45.84 -12.92 -9.89
C LEU A 18 -44.56 -13.76 -9.93
N ALA A 19 -44.65 -14.99 -10.44
CA ALA A 19 -43.49 -15.87 -10.57
C ALA A 19 -42.47 -15.29 -11.56
N GLU A 20 -42.94 -14.76 -12.69
CA GLU A 20 -42.08 -14.12 -13.69
C GLU A 20 -41.43 -12.85 -13.16
N ALA A 21 -42.20 -11.98 -12.50
CA ALA A 21 -41.69 -10.77 -11.86
C ALA A 21 -40.65 -11.07 -10.77
N PHE A 22 -40.88 -12.11 -9.96
CA PHE A 22 -39.92 -12.56 -8.97
C PHE A 22 -38.62 -13.06 -9.61
N ALA A 23 -38.72 -13.90 -10.65
CA ALA A 23 -37.57 -14.42 -11.36
C ALA A 23 -36.74 -13.30 -12.02
N GLU A 24 -37.39 -12.29 -12.57
CA GLU A 24 -36.73 -11.11 -13.15
C GLU A 24 -36.05 -10.27 -12.06
N ALA A 25 -36.75 -9.97 -10.97
CA ALA A 25 -36.19 -9.21 -9.84
C ALA A 25 -34.98 -9.94 -9.22
N TYR A 26 -35.04 -11.27 -9.10
CA TYR A 26 -33.92 -12.06 -8.63
C TYR A 26 -32.71 -11.98 -9.57
N ARG A 27 -32.92 -12.09 -10.89
CA ARG A 27 -31.85 -11.97 -11.88
C ARG A 27 -31.20 -10.59 -11.86
N LEU A 28 -32.00 -9.53 -11.81
CA LEU A 28 -31.51 -8.14 -11.70
C LEU A 28 -30.75 -7.91 -10.40
N GLY A 29 -31.31 -8.36 -9.27
CA GLY A 29 -30.67 -8.24 -7.96
C GLY A 29 -29.36 -9.01 -7.88
N PHE A 30 -29.30 -10.20 -8.47
CA PHE A 30 -28.08 -11.00 -8.57
C PHE A 30 -27.01 -10.29 -9.39
N ALA A 31 -27.36 -9.78 -10.59
CA ALA A 31 -26.43 -9.05 -11.44
C ALA A 31 -25.89 -7.79 -10.76
N ALA A 32 -26.77 -6.99 -10.15
CA ALA A 32 -26.37 -5.81 -9.39
C ALA A 32 -25.46 -6.16 -8.20
N GLY A 33 -25.78 -7.27 -7.49
CA GLY A 33 -24.95 -7.78 -6.42
C GLY A 33 -23.55 -8.19 -6.88
N CYS A 34 -23.44 -8.82 -8.06
CA CYS A 34 -22.16 -9.14 -8.68
C CYS A 34 -21.35 -7.87 -9.00
N GLU A 35 -21.96 -6.86 -9.61
CA GLU A 35 -21.29 -5.58 -9.93
C GLU A 35 -20.74 -4.90 -8.69
N VAL A 36 -21.54 -4.81 -7.62
CA VAL A 36 -21.09 -4.26 -6.33
C VAL A 36 -19.94 -5.09 -5.76
N GLY A 37 -20.03 -6.41 -5.83
CA GLY A 37 -18.98 -7.32 -5.38
C GLY A 37 -17.67 -7.13 -6.13
N TYR A 38 -17.72 -7.00 -7.46
CA TYR A 38 -16.55 -6.72 -8.29
C TYR A 38 -15.93 -5.36 -7.96
N ALA A 39 -16.73 -4.31 -7.86
CA ALA A 39 -16.24 -2.98 -7.53
C ALA A 39 -15.56 -2.94 -6.15
N GLN A 40 -16.14 -3.65 -5.17
CA GLN A 40 -15.55 -3.78 -3.84
C GLN A 40 -14.24 -4.56 -3.88
N ALA A 41 -14.18 -5.68 -4.61
CA ALA A 41 -12.97 -6.48 -4.75
C ALA A 41 -11.83 -5.69 -5.42
N GLU A 42 -12.13 -4.91 -6.46
CA GLU A 42 -11.16 -4.03 -7.10
C GLU A 42 -10.64 -2.95 -6.15
N ALA A 43 -11.52 -2.33 -5.36
CA ALA A 43 -11.15 -1.31 -4.39
C ALA A 43 -10.25 -1.89 -3.27
N ASP A 44 -10.58 -3.09 -2.79
CA ASP A 44 -9.81 -3.78 -1.76
C ASP A 44 -8.43 -4.18 -2.29
N MET A 45 -8.35 -4.74 -3.51
CA MET A 45 -7.08 -4.99 -4.18
C MET A 45 -6.25 -3.70 -4.34
N ALA A 46 -6.84 -2.62 -4.83
CA ALA A 46 -6.12 -1.36 -4.99
C ALA A 46 -5.56 -0.84 -3.65
N ARG A 47 -6.34 -0.95 -2.56
CA ARG A 47 -5.92 -0.58 -1.21
C ARG A 47 -4.76 -1.45 -0.71
N GLU A 48 -4.82 -2.75 -0.94
CA GLU A 48 -3.77 -3.70 -0.53
C GLU A 48 -2.48 -3.53 -1.32
N TRP A 49 -2.57 -3.21 -2.61
CA TRP A 49 -1.42 -3.01 -3.48
C TRP A 49 -0.79 -1.62 -3.36
N ALA A 50 -1.51 -0.61 -2.87
CA ALA A 50 -1.01 0.75 -2.76
C ALA A 50 0.32 0.89 -1.98
N PRO A 51 0.53 0.23 -0.81
CA PRO A 51 1.81 0.26 -0.11
C PRO A 51 2.95 -0.37 -0.90
N MET A 52 2.69 -1.46 -1.62
CA MET A 52 3.69 -2.10 -2.47
C MET A 52 4.11 -1.17 -3.61
N ALA A 53 3.12 -0.57 -4.30
CA ALA A 53 3.36 0.39 -5.36
C ALA A 53 4.13 1.63 -4.87
N ALA A 54 3.88 2.08 -3.63
CA ALA A 54 4.65 3.16 -3.02
C ALA A 54 6.13 2.75 -2.79
N ARG A 55 6.38 1.56 -2.24
CA ARG A 55 7.74 1.04 -2.02
C ARG A 55 8.53 0.89 -3.31
N VAL A 56 7.89 0.38 -4.37
CA VAL A 56 8.52 0.26 -5.69
C VAL A 56 8.92 1.62 -6.23
N ARG A 57 8.03 2.63 -6.13
CA ARG A 57 8.32 4.01 -6.54
C ARG A 57 9.45 4.62 -5.72
N ASP A 58 9.46 4.41 -4.41
CA ASP A 58 10.53 4.88 -3.54
C ASP A 58 11.87 4.25 -3.90
N LEU A 59 11.90 2.94 -4.14
CA LEU A 59 13.11 2.23 -4.55
C LEU A 59 13.62 2.73 -5.90
N ALA A 60 12.74 2.95 -6.87
CA ALA A 60 13.11 3.47 -8.19
C ALA A 60 13.68 4.90 -8.13
N ARG A 61 13.36 5.67 -7.10
CA ARG A 61 13.90 7.02 -6.86
C ARG A 61 15.20 7.02 -6.06
N ARG A 62 15.61 5.88 -5.50
CA ARG A 62 16.86 5.80 -4.73
C ARG A 62 18.05 5.82 -5.69
N PRO A 63 19.10 6.60 -5.40
CA PRO A 63 20.34 6.54 -6.15
C PRO A 63 20.93 5.13 -6.08
N ASP A 64 21.42 4.62 -7.20
CA ASP A 64 22.14 3.34 -7.21
C ASP A 64 23.48 3.45 -6.47
N HIS A 65 24.11 2.31 -6.19
CA HIS A 65 25.38 2.27 -5.46
C HIS A 65 26.48 3.09 -6.16
N ALA A 66 26.53 3.06 -7.50
CA ALA A 66 27.54 3.81 -8.25
C ALA A 66 27.31 5.32 -8.12
N GLU A 67 26.05 5.76 -8.07
CA GLU A 67 25.67 7.15 -7.85
C GLU A 67 25.93 7.59 -6.41
N LEU A 68 25.61 6.76 -5.42
CA LEU A 68 25.94 7.03 -4.01
C LEU A 68 27.45 7.19 -3.83
N GLU A 69 28.26 6.34 -4.45
CA GLU A 69 29.71 6.46 -4.44
C GLU A 69 30.18 7.76 -5.11
N ARG A 70 29.60 8.13 -6.27
CA ARG A 70 29.91 9.43 -6.91
C ARG A 70 29.53 10.62 -6.02
N ARG A 71 28.38 10.58 -5.33
CA ARG A 71 27.90 11.68 -4.47
C ARG A 71 28.69 11.81 -3.17
N ARG A 72 28.99 10.68 -2.50
CA ARG A 72 29.76 10.64 -1.26
C ARG A 72 31.17 11.18 -1.46
N TRP A 73 31.77 10.88 -2.61
CA TRP A 73 33.16 11.16 -2.87
C TRP A 73 33.38 12.24 -3.94
N GLY A 74 32.34 12.77 -4.58
CA GLY A 74 32.45 13.84 -5.58
C GLY A 74 33.25 13.47 -6.84
N GLY A 75 33.41 12.18 -7.18
CA GLY A 75 34.31 11.77 -8.28
C GLY A 75 34.45 10.26 -8.52
N ARG A 76 35.49 9.86 -9.29
CA ARG A 76 35.73 8.46 -9.69
C ARG A 76 36.46 7.67 -8.60
N ARG A 77 36.30 6.33 -8.61
CA ARG A 77 36.96 5.41 -7.67
C ARG A 77 38.49 5.52 -7.61
N GLY A 78 39.13 5.90 -8.71
CA GLY A 78 40.58 6.13 -8.76
C GLY A 78 41.05 7.35 -7.99
N ASP A 79 40.15 8.29 -7.67
CA ASP A 79 40.47 9.50 -6.91
C ASP A 79 40.43 9.26 -5.37
N PHE A 80 40.12 8.02 -4.95
CA PHE A 80 39.87 7.66 -3.54
C PHE A 80 41.16 7.59 -2.69
N SER A 81 42.32 7.39 -3.31
CA SER A 81 43.61 7.40 -2.63
C SER A 81 44.18 8.80 -2.39
N ARG A 82 43.51 9.85 -2.90
CA ARG A 82 43.97 11.23 -2.76
C ARG A 82 43.47 11.81 -1.42
N PRO A 83 44.38 12.27 -0.54
CA PRO A 83 44.00 12.93 0.70
C PRO A 83 43.18 14.18 0.43
N ARG A 84 42.09 14.40 1.16
CA ARG A 84 41.23 15.57 1.04
C ARG A 84 41.47 16.58 2.16
N PRO A 85 41.12 17.85 1.95
CA PRO A 85 41.10 18.84 3.02
C PRO A 85 40.16 18.38 4.14
N GLY A 86 40.70 18.18 5.35
CA GLY A 86 39.96 17.70 6.52
C GLY A 86 39.99 16.18 6.75
N ASP A 87 40.59 15.40 5.85
CA ASP A 87 40.79 13.98 6.09
C ASP A 87 41.75 13.77 7.28
N HIS A 88 41.42 12.79 8.12
CA HIS A 88 42.29 12.43 9.24
C HIS A 88 43.62 11.90 8.69
N PRO A 89 44.78 12.46 9.10
CA PRO A 89 46.09 12.14 8.50
C PRO A 89 46.56 10.70 8.72
N GLY A 90 45.75 9.84 9.35
CA GLY A 90 46.12 8.50 9.79
C GLY A 90 47.05 8.56 11.01
N GLY A 91 46.67 7.87 12.08
CA GLY A 91 47.44 7.85 13.31
C GLY A 91 46.58 7.37 14.48
N PRO A 92 47.18 6.79 15.53
CA PRO A 92 46.42 6.38 16.70
C PRO A 92 45.76 7.60 17.35
N LYS A 93 44.43 7.61 17.42
CA LYS A 93 43.71 8.59 18.24
C LYS A 93 43.78 8.13 19.70
N PRO A 94 44.24 8.97 20.65
CA PRO A 94 44.18 8.63 22.05
C PRO A 94 42.70 8.50 22.45
N TRP A 95 42.29 7.29 22.84
CA TRP A 95 40.97 7.05 23.38
C TRP A 95 40.89 7.70 24.77
N THR A 96 40.07 8.72 24.92
CA THR A 96 39.79 9.33 26.23
C THR A 96 38.50 8.68 26.76
N PRO A 97 38.52 7.95 27.89
CA PRO A 97 37.30 7.43 28.48
C PRO A 97 36.37 8.59 28.82
N ALA A 98 35.09 8.47 28.46
CA ALA A 98 34.08 9.45 28.82
C ALA A 98 34.05 9.61 30.34
N ARG A 99 34.15 10.86 30.81
CA ARG A 99 34.06 11.23 32.24
C ARG A 99 32.80 10.60 32.84
N THR A 100 32.97 9.67 33.76
CA THR A 100 31.89 9.14 34.59
C THR A 100 31.28 10.32 35.35
N LEU A 101 30.06 10.71 34.98
CA LEU A 101 29.27 11.64 35.78
C LEU A 101 28.91 10.91 37.08
N VAL A 102 29.67 11.17 38.14
CA VAL A 102 29.33 10.73 39.48
C VAL A 102 28.09 11.52 39.90
N ALA A 103 26.93 10.86 39.88
CA ALA A 103 25.71 11.40 40.47
C ALA A 103 25.96 11.58 41.98
N GLN A 104 25.94 12.82 42.44
CA GLN A 104 25.90 13.15 43.86
C GLN A 104 24.46 12.92 44.33
N PHE A 105 24.28 11.99 45.27
CA PHE A 105 23.06 11.78 46.04
C PHE A 105 22.91 12.85 47.12
#